data_AF-A0A1J5JJE5-F1
#
_entry.id   AF-A0A1J5JJE5-F1
#
_cell.length_a   1.000
_cell.length_b   1.000
_cell.length_c   1.000
_cell.angle_alpha   90.00
_cell.angle_beta   90.00
_cell.angle_gamma   90.00
#
_symmetry.space_group_name_H-M   'P 1'
#
loop_
_entity.id
_entity.type
_entity.pdbx_description
1 polymer ?
#
loop_
_entity_poly.entity_id
_entity_poly.type
_entity_poly.pdbx_seq_one_letter_code
_entity_poly.pdbx_strand_id
1 'polypeptide(L)' 'MNNEAASDKQPSIEVCFGPECSDLGGRELAAELEAQGLKCIEGDCRDQCPNAPLVLVNNRMITDASVQKVLSRVNAE' A
#
# COMPACT_ATOMS: atom_id res chain seq x y z
N MET A 1 -33.49 2.15 -12.93
CA MET A 1 -33.38 1.84 -11.50
C MET A 1 -31.90 1.81 -11.14
N ASN A 2 -31.46 2.63 -10.19
CA ASN A 2 -30.07 2.80 -9.73
C ASN A 2 -29.52 1.47 -9.15
N ASN A 3 -28.39 0.94 -9.62
CA ASN A 3 -26.98 1.23 -9.27
C ASN A 3 -26.64 0.86 -7.81
N GLU A 4 -25.99 -0.28 -7.63
CA GLU A 4 -25.18 -0.66 -6.45
C GLU A 4 -24.46 -1.98 -6.77
N ALA A 5 -23.61 -1.96 -7.81
CA ALA A 5 -22.53 -2.94 -7.87
C ALA A 5 -21.52 -2.51 -6.81
N ALA A 6 -21.64 -3.06 -5.60
CA ALA A 6 -20.58 -3.05 -4.61
C ALA A 6 -19.31 -3.47 -5.34
N SER A 7 -18.42 -2.50 -5.60
CA SER A 7 -17.29 -2.75 -6.47
C SER A 7 -16.34 -3.63 -5.67
N ASP A 8 -16.34 -4.92 -6.00
CA ASP A 8 -15.36 -5.94 -5.62
C ASP A 8 -13.95 -5.60 -6.20
N LYS A 9 -13.61 -4.32 -6.25
CA LYS A 9 -12.30 -3.85 -6.65
C LYS A 9 -11.43 -3.88 -5.43
N GLN A 10 -10.68 -4.97 -5.28
CA GLN A 10 -9.54 -5.01 -4.38
C GLN A 10 -8.70 -3.74 -4.59
N PRO A 11 -8.30 -3.04 -3.51
CA PRO A 11 -7.49 -1.84 -3.62
C PRO A 11 -6.16 -2.18 -4.29
N SER A 12 -5.70 -1.32 -5.20
CA SER A 12 -4.36 -1.45 -5.78
C SER A 12 -3.35 -0.92 -4.75
N ILE A 13 -2.57 -1.84 -4.16
CA ILE A 13 -1.55 -1.52 -3.17
C ILE A 13 -0.18 -1.86 -3.74
N GLU A 14 0.65 -0.85 -3.94
CA GLU A 14 2.01 -0.99 -4.44
C GLU A 14 2.99 -0.61 -3.35
N VAL A 15 3.94 -1.49 -3.03
CA VAL A 15 4.95 -1.25 -2.00
C VAL A 15 6.31 -1.13 -2.66
N CYS A 16 7.04 -0.06 -2.37
CA CYS A 16 8.40 0.10 -2.88
C CYS A 16 9.33 -0.92 -2.21
N PHE A 17 9.98 -1.78 -3.00
CA PHE A 17 10.99 -2.75 -2.51
C PHE A 17 12.42 -2.33 -2.85
N GLY A 18 12.65 -1.04 -3.14
CA GLY A 18 14.00 -0.47 -3.19
C GLY A 18 14.77 -0.69 -1.89
N PRO A 19 16.11 -0.52 -1.90
CA PRO A 19 16.98 -0.86 -0.76
C PRO A 19 16.54 -0.17 0.53
N GLU A 20 16.43 1.17 0.52
CA GLU A 20 16.00 1.96 1.70
C GLU A 20 14.61 1.58 2.19
N CYS A 21 13.64 1.39 1.28
CA CYS A 21 12.29 0.97 1.67
C CYS A 21 12.28 -0.44 2.24
N SER A 22 13.11 -1.35 1.72
CA SER A 22 13.25 -2.71 2.25
C SER A 22 13.92 -2.71 3.62
N ASP A 23 15.00 -1.95 3.80
CA ASP A 23 15.74 -1.83 5.06
C ASP A 23 14.90 -1.19 6.18
N LEU A 24 13.94 -0.34 5.80
CA LEU A 24 12.95 0.27 6.71
C LEU A 24 11.64 -0.53 6.82
N GLY A 25 11.61 -1.78 6.38
CA GLY A 25 10.51 -2.71 6.64
C GLY A 25 9.42 -2.78 5.56
N GLY A 26 9.65 -2.26 4.36
CA GLY A 26 8.68 -2.28 3.26
C GLY A 26 8.28 -3.69 2.81
N ARG A 27 9.22 -4.65 2.85
CA ARG A 27 8.91 -6.07 2.54
C ARG A 27 8.07 -6.72 3.64
N GLU A 28 8.40 -6.44 4.89
CA GLU A 28 7.64 -6.90 6.06
C GLU A 28 6.21 -6.32 6.03
N LEU A 29 6.09 -5.03 5.74
CA LEU A 29 4.82 -4.33 5.57
C LEU A 29 3.94 -5.00 4.51
N ALA A 30 4.50 -5.37 3.35
CA ALA A 30 3.75 -6.08 2.32
C ALA A 30 3.27 -7.45 2.82
N ALA A 31 4.13 -8.22 3.49
CA ALA A 31 3.76 -9.52 4.05
C ALA A 31 2.66 -9.40 5.13
N GLU A 32 2.72 -8.38 5.99
CA GLU A 32 1.69 -8.12 6.99
C GLU A 32 0.35 -7.75 6.34
N LEU A 33 0.37 -6.93 5.28
CA LEU A 33 -0.84 -6.58 4.52
C LEU A 33 -1.43 -7.80 3.79
N GLU A 34 -0.59 -8.66 3.20
CA GLU A 34 -1.03 -9.93 2.63
C GLU A 34 -1.65 -10.85 3.67
N ALA A 35 -1.12 -10.89 4.89
CA ALA A 35 -1.72 -11.62 6.01
C ALA A 35 -3.10 -11.06 6.43
N GLN A 36 -3.40 -9.78 6.14
CA GLN A 36 -4.73 -9.19 6.31
C GLN A 36 -5.67 -9.46 5.10
N GLY A 37 -5.23 -10.24 4.11
CA GLY A 37 -6.01 -10.54 2.90
C GLY A 37 -5.94 -9.44 1.84
N LEU A 38 -5.02 -8.48 1.96
CA LEU A 38 -4.81 -7.44 0.96
C LEU A 38 -3.72 -7.85 -0.03
N LYS A 39 -4.00 -7.71 -1.33
CA LYS A 39 -3.01 -8.01 -2.36
C LYS A 39 -2.03 -6.84 -2.50
N CYS A 40 -0.76 -7.08 -2.22
CA CYS A 40 0.32 -6.12 -2.45
C CYS A 40 1.09 -6.50 -3.71
N ILE A 41 1.54 -5.50 -4.47
CA ILE A 41 2.50 -5.69 -5.57
C ILE A 41 3.75 -4.85 -5.32
N GLU A 42 4.87 -5.28 -5.90
CA GLU A 42 6.07 -4.45 -5.93
C GLU A 42 5.79 -3.21 -6.78
N GLY A 43 6.00 -2.03 -6.20
CA GLY A 43 5.90 -0.75 -6.87
C GLY A 43 7.27 -0.18 -7.23
N ASP A 44 7.28 0.71 -8.20
CA ASP A 44 8.49 1.42 -8.62
C ASP A 44 9.08 2.32 -7.52
N CYS A 45 10.39 2.59 -7.62
CA CYS A 45 11.02 3.66 -6.87
C CYS A 45 10.36 5.01 -7.21
N ARG A 46 10.16 5.85 -6.20
CA ARG A 46 9.48 7.16 -6.33
C ARG A 46 10.36 8.32 -5.86
N ASP A 47 11.67 8.09 -5.69
CA ASP A 47 12.66 9.09 -5.26
C ASP A 47 12.27 9.83 -3.96
N GLN A 48 11.61 9.12 -3.04
CA GLN A 48 11.18 9.63 -1.73
C GLN A 48 11.78 8.81 -0.58
N CYS A 49 13.01 8.31 -0.73
CA CYS A 49 13.71 7.54 0.32
C CYS A 49 13.72 8.22 1.71
N PRO A 50 13.83 9.56 1.85
CA PRO A 50 13.72 10.22 3.16
C PRO A 50 12.38 10.02 3.88
N ASN A 51 11.36 9.57 3.14
CA ASN A 51 10.00 9.33 3.59
C ASN A 51 9.62 7.83 3.53
N ALA A 52 10.60 6.94 3.35
CA ALA A 52 10.41 5.51 3.34
C ALA A 52 9.92 4.97 4.71
N PRO A 53 9.23 3.82 4.75
CA PRO A 53 8.79 3.01 3.60
C PRO A 53 7.64 3.67 2.83
N LEU A 54 7.60 3.44 1.51
CA LEU A 54 6.64 4.05 0.60
C LEU A 54 5.61 3.04 0.12
N VAL A 55 4.33 3.41 0.21
CA VAL A 55 3.21 2.63 -0.35
C VAL A 55 2.31 3.52 -1.18
N LEU A 56 1.86 3.04 -2.34
CA LEU A 56 0.84 3.67 -3.16
C LEU A 56 -0.46 2.88 -3.03
N VAL A 57 -1.53 3.49 -2.54
CA VAL A 57 -2.87 2.88 -2.45
C VAL A 57 -3.79 3.62 -3.40
N ASN A 58 -4.31 2.97 -4.44
CA ASN A 58 -5.21 3.58 -5.43
C ASN A 58 -4.71 4.94 -5.93
N ASN A 59 -3.45 4.97 -6.37
CA ASN A 59 -2.76 6.16 -6.88
C ASN A 59 -2.55 7.30 -5.86
N ARG A 60 -2.60 6.98 -4.55
CA ARG A 60 -2.38 7.93 -3.45
C ARG A 60 -1.24 7.44 -2.57
N MET A 61 -0.20 8.27 -2.46
CA MET A 61 1.04 7.91 -1.78
C MET A 61 0.89 8.03 -0.26
N ILE A 62 1.40 7.03 0.44
CA ILE A 62 1.56 6.98 1.88
C ILE A 62 3.06 6.95 2.14
N THR A 63 3.54 7.95 2.88
CA THR A 63 4.90 8.05 3.39
C THR A 63 4.97 7.53 4.82
N ASP A 64 6.15 7.08 5.24
CA ASP A 64 6.37 6.44 6.55
C ASP A 64 5.30 5.34 6.75
N ALA A 65 5.12 4.51 5.73
CA ALA A 65 3.95 3.65 5.62
C ALA A 65 3.94 2.58 6.72
N SER A 66 2.77 2.39 7.32
CA SER A 66 2.52 1.33 8.29
C SER A 66 1.23 0.61 7.94
N VAL A 67 1.07 -0.63 8.43
CA VAL A 67 -0.15 -1.43 8.20
C VAL A 67 -1.39 -0.63 8.55
N GLN A 68 -1.37 0.10 9.68
CA GLN A 68 -2.50 0.93 10.11
C GLN A 68 -2.80 2.09 9.14
N LYS A 69 -1.79 2.78 8.62
CA LYS A 69 -1.98 3.87 7.64
C LYS A 69 -2.57 3.33 6.34
N VAL A 70 -2.08 2.18 5.86
CA VAL A 70 -2.58 1.53 4.65
C VAL A 70 -4.02 1.04 4.85
N LEU A 71 -4.32 0.35 5.95
CA LEU A 71 -5.69 -0.11 6.26
C LEU A 71 -6.66 1.06 6.41
N SER A 72 -6.27 2.12 7.12
CA SER A 72 -7.09 3.33 7.23
C SER A 72 -7.38 3.93 5.85
N ARG A 73 -6.41 3.85 4.93
CA ARG A 73 -6.54 4.37 3.58
C ARG A 73 -7.44 3.53 2.68
N VAL A 74 -7.37 2.21 2.83
CA VAL A 74 -8.23 1.25 2.12
C VAL A 74 -9.68 1.36 2.58
N ASN A 75 -9.92 1.50 3.89
CA ASN A 75 -11.28 1.58 4.46
C ASN A 75 -11.96 2.95 4.29
N ALA A 76 -11.21 3.98 3.87
CA ALA A 76 -11.74 5.33 3.65
C ALA A 76 -12.31 5.53 2.23
N GLU A 77 -12.32 4.50 1.38
CA GLU A 77 -12.85 4.52 0.01
C GLU A 77 -14.18 3.78 -0.15
#